data_AF-A0A846Z2Y8-F1
#
_entry.id   AF-A0A846Z2Y8-F1
#
_cell.length_a   1.000
_cell.length_b   1.000
_cell.length_c   1.000
_cell.angle_alpha   90.00
_cell.angle_beta   90.00
_cell.angle_gamma   90.00
#
_symmetry.space_group_name_H-M   'P 1'
#
loop_
_entity.id
_entity.type
_entity.pdbx_description
1 polymer ?
#
loop_
_entity_poly.entity_id
_entity_poly.type
_entity_poly.pdbx_seq_one_letter_code
_entity_poly.pdbx_strand_id
1 'polypeptide(L)'
;MALQRADVDLAETAMTVLAHIRGTSENRVVSGQVLTRLARLPAQLRTSGPFPTLAFHAAKGQGDKPLDRAYAIVGAALRAQTCAVLGWTEDEPEQAIDLDFLTRLAREVQGDPLMLTRVALRLQDFSVWLRRLAEALDGEQERAKKKQAEEKREREHRERDRAEGAAADD
;
A
#
# COMPACT_ATOMS: atom_id res chain seq x y z
N MET A 1 -26.73 -9.90 -8.51
CA MET A 1 -25.81 -9.44 -9.58
C MET A 1 -25.07 -8.13 -9.27
N ALA A 2 -25.55 -7.23 -8.41
CA ALA A 2 -24.83 -6.00 -8.05
C ALA A 2 -23.54 -6.22 -7.23
N LEU A 3 -23.54 -7.21 -6.31
CA LEU A 3 -22.38 -7.52 -5.45
C LEU A 3 -21.12 -7.89 -6.23
N GLN A 4 -21.27 -8.62 -7.33
CA GLN A 4 -20.15 -9.12 -8.14
C GLN A 4 -19.46 -8.00 -8.92
N ARG A 5 -20.16 -6.89 -9.21
CA ARG A 5 -19.57 -5.72 -9.88
C ARG A 5 -18.79 -4.86 -8.88
N ALA A 6 -19.37 -4.57 -7.72
CA ALA A 6 -18.70 -3.77 -6.69
C ALA A 6 -17.40 -4.41 -6.17
N ASP A 7 -17.35 -5.74 -6.07
CA ASP A 7 -16.14 -6.46 -5.66
C ASP A 7 -15.04 -6.40 -6.74
N VAL A 8 -15.40 -6.54 -8.02
CA VAL A 8 -14.47 -6.41 -9.15
C VAL A 8 -13.93 -4.98 -9.25
N ASP A 9 -14.79 -3.96 -9.10
CA ASP A 9 -14.38 -2.56 -9.13
C ASP A 9 -13.39 -2.23 -8.00
N LEU A 10 -13.61 -2.79 -6.80
CA LEU A 10 -12.71 -2.64 -5.66
C LEU A 10 -11.37 -3.34 -5.88
N ALA A 11 -11.39 -4.54 -6.44
CA ALA A 11 -10.18 -5.27 -6.81
C ALA A 11 -9.36 -4.48 -7.84
N GLU A 12 -10.00 -3.97 -8.89
CA GLU A 12 -9.36 -3.14 -9.92
C GLU A 12 -8.76 -1.87 -9.34
N THR A 13 -9.51 -1.19 -8.47
CA THR A 13 -9.02 0.00 -7.78
C THR A 13 -7.79 -0.31 -6.92
N ALA A 14 -7.81 -1.43 -6.17
CA ALA A 14 -6.69 -1.85 -5.34
C ALA A 14 -5.45 -2.23 -6.17
N MET A 15 -5.66 -2.90 -7.31
CA MET A 15 -4.59 -3.21 -8.26
C MET A 15 -3.98 -1.94 -8.85
N THR A 16 -4.80 -0.96 -9.23
CA THR A 16 -4.33 0.33 -9.75
C THR A 16 -3.50 1.08 -8.71
N VAL A 17 -3.97 1.14 -7.45
CA VAL A 17 -3.20 1.76 -6.36
C VAL A 17 -1.86 1.07 -6.17
N LEU A 18 -1.83 -0.26 -6.13
CA LEU A 18 -0.57 -0.99 -5.94
C LEU A 18 0.38 -0.84 -7.14
N ALA A 19 -0.16 -0.85 -8.36
CA ALA A 19 0.61 -0.62 -9.58
C ALA A 19 1.22 0.79 -9.61
N HIS A 20 0.46 1.79 -9.16
CA HIS A 20 0.95 3.17 -9.03
C HIS A 20 2.07 3.28 -7.98
N ILE A 21 1.89 2.73 -6.77
CA ILE A 21 2.93 2.68 -5.73
C ILE A 21 4.20 2.00 -6.24
N ARG A 22 4.02 0.93 -7.03
CA ARG A 22 5.14 0.23 -7.64
C ARG A 22 5.83 1.09 -8.71
N GLY A 23 5.07 1.82 -9.51
CA GLY A 23 5.56 2.67 -10.60
C GLY A 23 6.39 3.88 -10.12
N THR A 24 6.12 4.39 -8.92
CA THR A 24 6.86 5.51 -8.32
C THR A 24 8.12 5.09 -7.56
N SER A 25 8.37 3.78 -7.41
CA SER A 25 9.58 3.23 -6.80
C SER A 25 10.71 3.10 -7.82
N GLU A 26 11.92 3.53 -7.46
CA GLU A 26 13.13 3.49 -8.31
C GLU A 26 13.38 2.10 -8.93
N ASN A 27 13.16 1.04 -8.15
CA ASN A 27 13.39 -0.35 -8.60
C ASN A 27 12.11 -1.06 -9.05
N ARG A 28 10.99 -0.34 -9.18
CA ARG A 28 9.66 -0.94 -9.39
C ARG A 28 9.31 -2.00 -8.33
N VAL A 29 9.76 -1.78 -7.10
CA VAL A 29 9.52 -2.65 -5.95
C VAL A 29 8.75 -1.86 -4.89
N VAL A 30 7.64 -2.42 -4.42
CA VAL A 30 6.89 -1.81 -3.29
C VAL A 30 7.66 -2.07 -2.01
N SER A 31 7.95 -1.02 -1.24
CA SER A 31 8.73 -1.17 -0.01
C SER A 31 8.03 -2.07 1.01
N GLY A 32 8.80 -2.88 1.76
CA GLY A 32 8.25 -3.73 2.82
C GLY A 32 7.50 -2.93 3.90
N GLN A 33 7.89 -1.66 4.12
CA GLN A 33 7.17 -0.76 5.03
C GLN A 33 5.75 -0.48 4.52
N VAL A 34 5.55 -0.24 3.22
CA VAL A 34 4.22 -0.06 2.62
C VAL A 34 3.42 -1.36 2.68
N LEU A 35 4.01 -2.49 2.26
CA LEU A 35 3.34 -3.80 2.31
C LEU A 35 2.84 -4.14 3.71
N THR A 36 3.66 -3.87 4.74
CA THR A 36 3.28 -4.08 6.14
C THR A 36 2.06 -3.24 6.55
N ARG A 37 1.94 -1.99 6.07
CA ARG A 37 0.81 -1.11 6.45
C ARG A 37 -0.45 -1.54 5.71
N LEU A 38 -0.34 -1.85 4.42
CA LEU A 38 -1.44 -2.41 3.64
C LEU A 38 -1.99 -3.71 4.27
N ALA A 39 -1.11 -4.62 4.71
CA ALA A 39 -1.51 -5.87 5.35
C ALA A 39 -2.20 -5.68 6.70
N ARG A 40 -1.83 -4.65 7.48
CA ARG A 40 -2.39 -4.36 8.81
C ARG A 40 -3.67 -3.51 8.76
N LEU A 41 -3.91 -2.81 7.66
CA LEU A 41 -5.00 -1.86 7.51
C LEU A 41 -6.39 -2.43 7.85
N PRO A 42 -6.77 -3.67 7.45
CA PRO A 42 -8.08 -4.23 7.81
C PRO A 42 -8.28 -4.35 9.32
N ALA A 43 -7.24 -4.76 10.05
CA ALA A 43 -7.31 -4.86 11.50
C ALA A 43 -7.49 -3.47 12.12
N GLN A 44 -6.71 -2.49 11.65
CA GLN A 44 -6.74 -1.12 12.14
C GLN A 44 -8.11 -0.45 11.94
N LEU A 45 -8.69 -0.59 10.75
CA LEU A 45 -10.03 -0.09 10.43
C LEU A 45 -11.12 -0.76 11.26
N ARG A 46 -10.99 -2.07 11.54
CA ARG A 46 -11.95 -2.80 12.36
C ARG A 46 -11.87 -2.42 13.83
N THR A 47 -10.67 -2.21 14.37
CA THR A 47 -10.47 -1.92 15.79
C THR A 47 -10.72 -0.45 16.13
N SER A 48 -10.28 0.46 15.27
CA SER A 48 -10.27 1.89 15.55
C SER A 48 -11.33 2.67 14.77
N GLY A 49 -11.91 2.08 13.73
CA GLY A 49 -12.83 2.77 12.83
C GLY A 49 -12.12 3.66 11.80
N PRO A 50 -12.87 4.21 10.81
CA PRO A 50 -12.30 4.96 9.70
C PRO A 50 -11.64 6.27 10.16
N PHE A 51 -12.34 7.08 10.96
CA PHE A 51 -11.86 8.42 11.30
C PHE A 51 -10.56 8.40 12.12
N PRO A 52 -10.42 7.60 13.19
CA PRO A 52 -9.15 7.48 13.91
C PRO A 52 -8.03 6.88 13.05
N THR A 53 -8.35 5.98 12.12
CA THR A 53 -7.36 5.42 11.19
C THR A 53 -6.82 6.48 10.24
N LEU A 54 -7.71 7.29 9.64
CA LEU A 54 -7.32 8.41 8.78
C LEU A 54 -6.46 9.43 9.53
N ALA A 55 -6.87 9.80 10.75
CA ALA A 55 -6.12 10.71 11.61
C ALA A 55 -4.73 10.16 11.98
N PHE A 56 -4.62 8.86 12.24
CA PHE A 56 -3.35 8.21 12.51
C PHE A 56 -2.40 8.24 11.30
N HIS A 57 -2.92 7.98 10.10
CA HIS A 57 -2.14 8.10 8.86
C HIS A 57 -1.71 9.53 8.59
N ALA A 58 -2.57 10.52 8.84
CA ALA A 58 -2.23 11.93 8.74
C ALA A 58 -1.07 12.31 9.67
N ALA A 59 -1.15 11.89 10.94
CA ALA A 59 -0.14 12.19 11.95
C ALA A 59 1.20 11.49 11.70
N LYS A 60 1.17 10.24 11.20
CA LYS A 60 2.38 9.46 10.93
C LYS A 60 2.99 9.73 9.57
N GLY A 61 2.27 10.37 8.65
CA GLY A 61 2.71 10.65 7.29
C GLY A 61 3.57 11.91 7.11
N GLN A 62 3.81 12.71 8.16
CA GLN A 62 4.40 14.06 8.05
C GLN A 62 5.93 14.10 7.96
N GLY A 63 6.61 12.97 7.84
CA GLY A 63 8.07 12.89 7.92
C GLY A 63 8.74 12.37 6.65
N ASP A 64 10.06 12.56 6.58
CA ASP A 64 10.87 12.12 5.44
C ASP A 64 11.41 10.69 5.58
N LYS A 65 11.22 10.05 6.74
CA LYS A 65 11.73 8.70 6.96
C LYS A 65 10.95 7.71 6.08
N PRO A 66 11.57 6.58 5.68
CA PRO A 66 10.88 5.57 4.87
C PRO A 66 9.56 5.09 5.47
N LEU A 67 9.47 5.04 6.79
CA LEU A 67 8.26 4.68 7.51
C LEU A 67 7.16 5.75 7.37
N ASP A 68 7.52 7.01 7.51
CA ASP A 68 6.57 8.13 7.44
C ASP A 68 6.00 8.23 6.02
N ARG A 69 6.87 8.11 5.01
CA ARG A 69 6.46 7.99 3.59
C ARG A 69 5.51 6.82 3.34
N ALA A 70 5.74 5.67 3.98
CA ALA A 70 4.82 4.55 3.86
C ALA A 70 3.43 4.85 4.45
N TYR A 71 3.34 5.61 5.54
CA TYR A 71 2.06 6.08 6.06
C TYR A 71 1.38 7.10 5.14
N ALA A 72 2.15 8.02 4.55
CA ALA A 72 1.65 8.99 3.59
C ALA A 72 1.08 8.32 2.34
N ILE A 73 1.80 7.35 1.75
CA ILE A 73 1.36 6.58 0.58
C ILE A 73 0.05 5.84 0.85
N VAL A 74 -0.04 5.11 1.97
CA VAL A 74 -1.28 4.40 2.33
C VAL A 74 -2.38 5.40 2.67
N GLY A 75 -2.04 6.52 3.29
CA GLY A 75 -2.95 7.62 3.59
C GLY A 75 -3.59 8.22 2.33
N ALA A 76 -2.80 8.48 1.29
CA ALA A 76 -3.29 8.99 0.01
C ALA A 76 -4.31 8.04 -0.63
N ALA A 77 -4.05 6.72 -0.61
CA ALA A 77 -5.00 5.72 -1.09
C ALA A 77 -6.32 5.73 -0.29
N LEU A 78 -6.26 5.92 1.03
CA LEU A 78 -7.43 6.05 1.89
C LEU A 78 -8.20 7.36 1.64
N ARG A 79 -7.49 8.47 1.43
CA ARG A 79 -8.06 9.78 1.04
C ARG A 79 -8.85 9.62 -0.25
N ALA A 80 -8.23 9.07 -1.29
CA ALA A 80 -8.86 8.86 -2.59
C ALA A 80 -10.16 8.04 -2.51
N GLN A 81 -10.17 6.95 -1.74
CA GLN A 81 -11.40 6.17 -1.55
C GLN A 81 -12.46 6.90 -0.73
N THR A 82 -12.06 7.70 0.25
CA THR A 82 -12.99 8.53 1.02
C THR A 82 -13.62 9.59 0.13
N CYS A 83 -12.83 10.29 -0.68
CA CYS A 83 -13.32 11.28 -1.64
C CYS A 83 -14.27 10.65 -2.66
N ALA A 84 -13.94 9.47 -3.21
CA ALA A 84 -14.80 8.75 -4.14
C ALA A 84 -16.19 8.43 -3.56
N VAL A 85 -16.26 8.04 -2.29
CA VAL A 85 -17.56 7.77 -1.60
C VAL A 85 -18.35 9.06 -1.39
N LEU A 86 -17.67 10.15 -1.05
CA LEU A 86 -18.28 11.45 -0.77
C LEU A 86 -18.57 12.26 -2.04
N GLY A 87 -18.19 11.76 -3.21
CA GLY A 87 -18.31 12.50 -4.48
C GLY A 87 -17.41 13.74 -4.54
N TRP A 88 -16.33 13.77 -3.76
CA TRP A 88 -15.38 14.88 -3.77
C TRP A 88 -14.38 14.73 -4.91
N THR A 89 -14.19 15.82 -5.63
CA THR A 89 -13.12 15.96 -6.61
C THR A 89 -11.88 16.47 -5.89
N GLU A 90 -10.75 15.79 -6.08
CA GLU A 90 -9.45 16.21 -5.59
C GLU A 90 -8.57 16.54 -6.78
N ASP A 91 -7.91 17.69 -6.73
CA ASP A 91 -6.98 18.12 -7.79
C ASP A 91 -5.69 17.28 -7.77
N GLU A 92 -5.33 16.75 -6.59
CA GLU A 92 -4.13 15.95 -6.36
C GLU A 92 -4.49 14.55 -5.83
N PRO A 93 -4.57 13.52 -6.70
CA PRO A 93 -4.97 12.17 -6.29
C PRO A 93 -3.94 11.47 -5.39
N GLU A 94 -2.71 11.96 -5.36
CA GLU A 94 -1.60 11.45 -4.53
C GLU A 94 -1.45 12.21 -3.20
N GLN A 95 -2.30 13.21 -2.94
CA GLN A 95 -2.20 14.02 -1.74
C GLN A 95 -2.40 13.16 -0.48
N ALA A 96 -1.45 13.29 0.46
CA ALA A 96 -1.56 12.64 1.75
C ALA A 96 -2.75 13.21 2.55
N ILE A 97 -3.16 12.49 3.59
CA ILE A 97 -4.18 12.99 4.52
C ILE A 97 -3.58 14.13 5.34
N ASP A 98 -4.24 15.28 5.34
CA ASP A 98 -3.88 16.46 6.12
C ASP A 98 -5.02 16.86 7.08
N LEU A 99 -4.77 17.86 7.93
CA LEU A 99 -5.76 18.34 8.90
C LEU A 99 -6.96 19.02 8.24
N ASP A 100 -6.78 19.64 7.07
CA ASP A 100 -7.85 20.33 6.36
C ASP A 100 -8.86 19.31 5.79
N PHE A 101 -8.35 18.22 5.21
CA PHE A 101 -9.15 17.08 4.78
C PHE A 101 -9.94 16.47 5.94
N LEU A 102 -9.29 16.21 7.08
CA LEU A 102 -9.96 15.63 8.26
C LEU A 102 -11.02 16.58 8.83
N THR A 103 -10.74 17.89 8.83
CA THR A 103 -11.70 18.92 9.27
C THR A 103 -12.92 18.98 8.36
N ARG A 104 -12.71 18.94 7.05
CA ARG A 104 -13.79 18.87 6.05
C ARG A 104 -14.62 17.60 6.24
N LEU A 105 -13.97 16.45 6.41
CA LEU A 105 -14.64 15.16 6.63
C LEU A 105 -15.49 15.18 7.90
N ALA A 106 -14.97 15.74 9.01
CA ALA A 106 -15.71 15.84 10.25
C ALA A 106 -17.00 16.67 10.10
N ARG A 107 -16.93 17.79 9.36
CA ARG A 107 -18.10 18.66 9.10
C ARG A 107 -19.15 17.95 8.25
N GLU A 108 -18.73 17.25 7.20
CA GLU A 108 -19.63 16.50 6.32
C GLU A 108 -20.40 15.41 7.08
N VAL A 109 -19.68 14.63 7.88
CA VAL A 109 -20.23 13.53 8.67
C VAL A 109 -21.16 14.02 9.79
N GLN A 110 -20.92 15.22 10.32
CA GLN A 110 -21.85 15.84 11.28
C GLN A 110 -23.20 16.16 10.63
N GLY A 111 -23.22 16.51 9.34
CA GLY A 111 -24.44 16.77 8.58
C GLY A 111 -25.20 15.51 8.19
N ASP A 112 -24.49 14.41 7.89
CA ASP A 112 -25.07 13.10 7.60
C ASP A 112 -24.23 11.96 8.18
N PRO A 113 -24.63 11.40 9.35
CA PRO A 113 -23.93 10.28 9.97
C PRO A 113 -23.85 9.01 9.10
N LEU A 114 -24.78 8.82 8.15
CA LEU A 114 -24.75 7.66 7.25
C LEU A 114 -23.55 7.72 6.28
N MET A 115 -23.02 8.91 6.01
CA MET A 115 -21.82 9.05 5.18
C MET A 115 -20.61 8.37 5.82
N LEU A 116 -20.45 8.48 7.14
CA LEU A 116 -19.36 7.80 7.84
C LEU A 116 -19.49 6.28 7.75
N THR A 117 -20.71 5.75 7.81
CA THR A 117 -20.95 4.32 7.62
C THR A 117 -20.58 3.87 6.20
N ARG A 118 -20.93 4.65 5.17
CA ARG A 118 -20.56 4.34 3.77
C ARG A 118 -19.04 4.36 3.57
N VAL A 119 -18.36 5.38 4.11
CA VAL A 119 -16.90 5.47 4.10
C VAL A 119 -16.29 4.28 4.84
N ALA A 120 -16.80 3.94 6.02
CA ALA A 120 -16.31 2.80 6.80
C ALA A 120 -16.38 1.49 6.00
N LEU A 121 -17.53 1.18 5.41
CA LEU A 121 -17.73 -0.04 4.61
C LEU A 121 -16.80 -0.07 3.40
N ARG A 122 -16.72 1.04 2.65
CA ARG A 122 -15.82 1.13 1.49
C ARG A 122 -14.37 0.90 1.88
N LEU A 123 -13.88 1.57 2.93
CA LEU A 123 -12.49 1.45 3.36
C LEU A 123 -12.19 0.05 3.89
N GLN A 124 -13.14 -0.58 4.60
CA GLN A 124 -13.00 -1.95 5.08
C GLN A 124 -12.87 -2.94 3.91
N ASP A 125 -13.77 -2.91 2.93
CA ASP A 125 -13.73 -3.81 1.78
C ASP A 125 -12.48 -3.57 0.93
N PHE A 126 -12.14 -2.31 0.68
CA PHE A 126 -10.93 -1.92 -0.03
C PHE A 126 -9.66 -2.42 0.69
N SER A 127 -9.60 -2.31 2.01
CA SER A 127 -8.43 -2.76 2.79
C SER A 127 -8.22 -4.27 2.70
N VAL A 128 -9.28 -5.07 2.55
CA VAL A 128 -9.16 -6.53 2.38
C VAL A 128 -8.47 -6.85 1.06
N TRP A 129 -8.84 -6.16 -0.02
CA TRP A 129 -8.17 -6.31 -1.31
C TRP A 129 -6.70 -5.87 -1.26
N LEU A 130 -6.42 -4.72 -0.66
CA LEU A 130 -5.05 -4.25 -0.46
C LEU A 130 -4.20 -5.24 0.33
N ARG A 131 -4.75 -5.85 1.40
CA ARG A 131 -4.05 -6.86 2.18
C ARG A 131 -3.71 -8.08 1.34
N ARG A 132 -4.67 -8.64 0.59
CA ARG A 132 -4.44 -9.82 -0.26
C ARG A 132 -3.36 -9.57 -1.29
N LEU A 133 -3.41 -8.41 -1.95
CA LEU A 133 -2.41 -8.02 -2.94
C LEU A 133 -1.04 -7.76 -2.30
N ALA A 134 -0.99 -7.17 -1.11
CA ALA A 134 0.26 -6.94 -0.38
C ALA A 134 0.91 -8.27 0.04
N GLU A 135 0.14 -9.23 0.57
CA GLU A 135 0.62 -10.56 0.93
C GLU A 135 1.14 -11.33 -0.30
N ALA A 136 0.42 -11.26 -1.42
CA ALA A 136 0.85 -11.89 -2.67
C ALA A 136 2.16 -11.28 -3.20
N LEU A 137 2.25 -9.95 -3.20
CA LEU A 137 3.42 -9.23 -3.70
C LEU A 137 4.64 -9.41 -2.79
N ASP A 138 4.46 -9.46 -1.47
CA ASP A 138 5.53 -9.76 -0.52
C ASP A 138 6.12 -11.16 -0.79
N GLY A 139 5.25 -12.14 -0.99
CA GLY A 139 5.66 -13.51 -1.37
C GLY A 139 6.40 -13.58 -2.71
N GLU A 140 5.97 -12.79 -3.70
CA GLU A 140 6.65 -12.69 -5.00
C GLU A 140 8.04 -12.07 -4.86
N GLN A 141 8.16 -10.96 -4.13
CA GLN A 141 9.44 -10.27 -3.90
C GLN A 141 10.44 -11.14 -3.13
N GLU A 142 9.99 -11.89 -2.12
CA GLU A 142 10.86 -12.79 -1.37
C GLU A 142 11.37 -13.96 -2.21
N ARG A 143 10.53 -14.52 -3.09
CA ARG A 143 10.96 -15.56 -4.04
C ARG A 143 11.99 -15.01 -5.04
N ALA A 144 11.77 -13.80 -5.55
CA ALA A 144 12.70 -13.14 -6.45
C ALA A 144 14.07 -12.88 -5.79
N LYS A 145 14.09 -12.39 -4.55
CA LYS A 145 15.32 -12.19 -3.77
C LYS A 145 16.09 -13.49 -3.54
N LYS A 146 15.39 -14.58 -3.18
CA LYS A 146 16.01 -15.89 -2.97
C LYS A 146 16.65 -16.41 -4.25
N LYS A 147 15.93 -16.35 -5.38
CA LYS A 147 16.45 -16.77 -6.68
C LYS A 147 17.71 -15.98 -7.08
N GLN A 148 17.69 -14.65 -6.91
CA GLN A 148 18.85 -13.80 -7.18
C GLN A 148 20.04 -14.12 -6.27
N ALA A 149 19.80 -14.42 -4.99
CA ALA A 149 20.86 -14.79 -4.05
C ALA A 149 21.48 -16.15 -4.39
N GLU A 150 20.68 -17.13 -4.83
CA GLU A 150 21.15 -18.44 -5.30
C GLU A 150 21.99 -18.30 -6.58
N GLU A 151 21.49 -17.58 -7.58
CA GLU A 151 22.21 -17.31 -8.84
C GLU A 151 23.54 -16.59 -8.59
N LYS A 152 23.56 -15.63 -7.65
CA LYS A 152 24.79 -14.92 -7.27
C LYS A 152 25.80 -15.86 -6.61
N ARG A 153 25.38 -16.72 -5.68
CA ARG A 153 26.24 -17.72 -5.02
C ARG A 153 26.81 -18.73 -6.02
N GLU A 154 25.98 -19.22 -6.94
CA GLU A 154 26.46 -20.13 -7.99
C GLU A 154 27.49 -19.46 -8.89
N ARG A 155 27.28 -18.19 -9.25
CA ARG A 155 28.22 -17.43 -10.05
C ARG A 155 29.55 -17.22 -9.32
N GLU A 156 29.50 -16.81 -8.06
CA GLU A 156 30.70 -16.63 -7.22
C GLU A 156 31.47 -17.95 -7.03
N HIS A 157 30.76 -19.08 -6.85
CA HIS A 157 31.37 -20.40 -6.77
C HIS A 157 32.08 -20.78 -8.07
N ARG A 158 31.41 -20.61 -9.23
CA ARG A 158 32.00 -20.89 -10.55
C ARG A 158 33.20 -20.00 -10.87
N GLU A 159 33.15 -18.72 -10.48
CA GLU A 159 34.25 -17.78 -10.66
C GLU A 159 35.46 -18.17 -9.78
N ARG A 160 35.20 -18.65 -8.55
CA ARG A 160 36.23 -19.17 -7.66
C ARG A 160 36.88 -20.46 -8.19
N ASP A 161 36.08 -21.43 -8.62
CA ASP A 161 36.59 -22.70 -9.16
C ASP A 161 37.47 -22.48 -10.41
N ARG A 162 37.10 -21.51 -11.27
CA ARG A 162 37.90 -21.13 -12.43
C ARG A 162 39.22 -20.47 -12.05
N ALA A 163 39.23 -19.62 -11.02
CA ALA A 163 40.44 -18.97 -10.55
C ALA A 163 41.42 -19.97 -9.90
N GLU A 164 40.90 -20.93 -9.13
CA GLU A 164 41.70 -21.99 -8.50
C GLU A 164 42.25 -22.98 -9.54
N GLY A 165 41.48 -23.32 -10.58
CA GLY A 165 41.96 -24.15 -11.69
C GLY A 165 43.06 -23.48 -12.53
N ALA A 166 42.93 -22.17 -12.82
CA ALA A 166 43.94 -21.44 -13.58
C ALA A 166 45.27 -21.25 -12.83
N ALA A 167 45.26 -21.25 -11.49
CA ALA A 167 46.46 -21.14 -10.66
C ALA A 167 47.19 -22.48 -10.43
N ALA A 168 46.59 -23.61 -10.81
CA ALA A 168 47.17 -24.95 -10.66
C ALA A 168 47.89 -25.43 -11.93
N ASP A 169 47.68 -24.76 -13.06
CA ASP A 169 48.28 -25.07 -14.37
C ASP A 169 49.53 -24.20 -14.70
N ASP A 170 49.94 -23.31 -13.78
CA ASP A 170 51.19 -22.52 -13.81
C ASP A 170 52.24 -23.10 -12.83
#